data_AF-A0A0D8XT00-F1
#
_entry.id   AF-A0A0D8XT00-F1
#
_cell.length_a   1.000
_cell.length_b   1.000
_cell.length_c   1.000
_cell.angle_alpha   90.00
_cell.angle_beta   90.00
_cell.angle_gamma   90.00
#
_symmetry.space_group_name_H-M   'P 1'
#
loop_
_entity.id
_entity.type
_entity.pdbx_description
1 polymer ?
#
loop_
_entity_poly.entity_id
_entity_poly.type
_entity_poly.pdbx_seq_one_letter_code
_entity_poly.pdbx_strand_id
1 'polypeptide(L)'
;MEWFLPTSQRLENTTFMDGDIHAQLHMHPVSLLLRSFVALSTIALLVQIVLYHINDIVLDLVDCGADDWRVVVTIDRAIQFCTEFLLCAICPLPGTGSMYWSFIETARNMQSSQGRSFYIKEVPIDVPLSILMLSRVYLFARFMDASTRTLAALNRIQVNFSFVLKTVLDQQPILFLTTFTIIFWIVTSWTFVQCERFGQADQDVPSILYSNALWFIAITFMLNGYGDIVPQTHAGRIIAILVGVVGAIISSILIAVISRNILLSQGQRNVNNFMHDSKLTREHKNAAAKNEMRVFSENNSANSQQVTRLVAEMHFSMQRLISAQEEMKTQIEVLQRAVRNHYANTHQWLEYDRYSKQ
;
A
#
# COMPACT_ATOMS: atom_id res chain seq x y z
N MET A 1 -14.69 -60.78 2.74
CA MET A 1 -14.44 -60.88 1.29
C MET A 1 -15.34 -59.88 0.56
N GLU A 2 -15.12 -58.56 0.73
CA GLU A 2 -15.99 -57.52 0.13
C GLU A 2 -15.19 -56.33 -0.45
N TRP A 3 -13.94 -56.57 -0.86
CA TRP A 3 -13.08 -55.49 -1.39
C TRP A 3 -13.07 -55.38 -2.93
N PHE A 4 -13.96 -56.10 -3.63
CA PHE A 4 -14.06 -56.11 -5.09
C PHE A 4 -15.47 -55.78 -5.57
N LEU A 5 -15.97 -54.58 -5.25
CA LEU A 5 -17.08 -54.00 -6.01
C LEU A 5 -16.49 -53.18 -7.17
N PRO A 6 -16.94 -53.41 -8.42
CA PRO A 6 -16.49 -52.62 -9.56
C PRO A 6 -16.84 -51.14 -9.37
N THR A 7 -15.93 -50.26 -9.78
CA THR A 7 -16.02 -48.80 -9.62
C THR A 7 -17.34 -48.21 -10.14
N SER A 8 -17.99 -48.85 -11.12
CA SER A 8 -19.30 -48.42 -11.63
C SER A 8 -20.44 -48.59 -10.61
N GLN A 9 -20.48 -49.69 -9.85
CA GLN A 9 -21.50 -49.92 -8.83
C GLN A 9 -21.30 -49.04 -7.60
N ARG A 10 -20.05 -48.64 -7.31
CA ARG A 10 -19.75 -47.70 -6.22
C ARG A 10 -20.20 -46.28 -6.58
N LEU A 11 -20.01 -45.86 -7.83
CA LEU A 11 -20.49 -44.57 -8.37
C LEU A 11 -22.02 -44.50 -8.45
N GLU A 12 -22.70 -45.59 -8.82
CA GLU A 12 -24.17 -45.67 -8.76
C GLU A 12 -24.69 -45.55 -7.33
N ASN A 13 -24.05 -46.20 -6.35
CA ASN A 13 -24.47 -46.10 -4.95
C ASN A 13 -24.20 -44.72 -4.33
N THR A 14 -23.11 -44.02 -4.69
CA THR A 14 -22.85 -42.66 -4.18
C THR A 14 -23.74 -41.62 -4.84
N THR A 15 -24.02 -41.73 -6.14
CA THR A 15 -24.96 -40.84 -6.84
C THR A 15 -26.41 -41.05 -6.38
N PHE A 16 -26.80 -42.29 -6.07
CA PHE A 16 -28.11 -42.58 -5.47
C PHE A 16 -28.24 -42.00 -4.06
N MET A 17 -27.22 -42.14 -3.21
CA MET A 17 -27.22 -41.56 -1.86
C MET A 17 -27.13 -40.03 -1.84
N ASP A 18 -26.34 -39.40 -2.72
CA ASP A 18 -26.30 -37.94 -2.88
C ASP A 18 -27.60 -37.40 -3.47
N GLY A 19 -28.24 -38.15 -4.38
CA GLY A 19 -29.58 -37.86 -4.91
C GLY A 19 -30.64 -37.88 -3.81
N ASP A 20 -30.60 -38.88 -2.94
CA ASP A 20 -31.51 -39.00 -1.78
C ASP A 20 -31.25 -37.93 -0.71
N ILE A 21 -30.01 -37.53 -0.45
CA ILE A 21 -29.68 -36.46 0.51
C ILE A 21 -30.09 -35.08 -0.04
N HIS A 22 -29.86 -34.81 -1.33
CA HIS A 22 -30.31 -33.58 -1.98
C HIS A 22 -31.84 -33.50 -2.06
N ALA A 23 -32.52 -34.63 -2.29
CA ALA A 23 -33.97 -34.74 -2.23
C ALA A 23 -34.50 -34.56 -0.79
N GLN A 24 -33.87 -35.17 0.23
CA GLN A 24 -34.23 -34.99 1.64
C GLN A 24 -33.99 -33.56 2.14
N LEU A 25 -32.95 -32.86 1.66
CA LEU A 25 -32.67 -31.47 2.04
C LEU A 25 -33.65 -30.47 1.38
N HIS A 26 -34.10 -30.75 0.15
CA HIS A 26 -35.20 -30.00 -0.50
C HIS A 26 -36.54 -30.19 0.25
N MET A 27 -36.71 -31.32 0.94
CA MET A 27 -37.91 -31.67 1.70
C MET A 27 -37.89 -31.19 3.16
N HIS A 28 -36.79 -30.60 3.64
CA HIS A 28 -36.74 -30.08 5.00
C HIS A 28 -37.60 -28.81 5.12
N PRO A 29 -38.51 -28.70 6.11
CA PRO A 29 -39.50 -27.62 6.19
C PRO A 29 -38.83 -26.23 6.25
N VAL A 30 -37.64 -26.14 6.84
CA VAL A 30 -36.84 -24.90 6.90
C VAL A 30 -36.39 -24.41 5.52
N SER A 31 -35.97 -25.32 4.62
CA SER A 31 -35.53 -24.99 3.26
C SER A 31 -36.71 -24.47 2.42
N LEU A 32 -37.87 -25.13 2.55
CA LEU A 32 -39.10 -24.73 1.88
C LEU A 32 -39.60 -23.35 2.37
N LEU A 33 -39.57 -23.11 3.67
CA LEU A 33 -39.93 -21.81 4.26
C LEU A 33 -39.01 -20.70 3.76
N LEU A 34 -37.69 -20.92 3.74
CA LEU A 34 -36.71 -19.94 3.28
C LEU A 34 -36.94 -19.58 1.81
N ARG A 35 -37.15 -20.58 0.95
CA ARG A 35 -37.43 -20.37 -0.48
C ARG A 35 -38.76 -19.68 -0.73
N SER A 36 -39.78 -19.99 0.07
CA SER A 36 -41.07 -19.31 0.03
C SER A 36 -40.93 -17.83 0.40
N PHE A 37 -40.14 -17.52 1.44
CA PHE A 37 -39.85 -16.13 1.82
C PHE A 37 -39.05 -15.39 0.75
N VAL A 38 -38.10 -16.05 0.09
CA VAL A 38 -37.33 -15.50 -1.03
C VAL A 38 -38.23 -15.23 -2.25
N ALA A 39 -39.18 -16.12 -2.54
CA ALA A 39 -40.16 -15.90 -3.60
C ALA A 39 -41.09 -14.72 -3.29
N LEU A 40 -41.65 -14.68 -2.06
CA LEU A 40 -42.51 -13.57 -1.61
C LEU A 40 -41.77 -12.22 -1.62
N SER A 41 -40.53 -12.18 -1.15
CA SER A 41 -39.71 -10.96 -1.19
C SER A 41 -39.37 -10.53 -2.61
N THR A 42 -39.17 -11.48 -3.53
CA THR A 42 -38.99 -11.18 -4.96
C THR A 42 -40.27 -10.58 -5.57
N ILE A 43 -41.45 -11.13 -5.26
CA ILE A 43 -42.73 -10.57 -5.72
C ILE A 43 -42.91 -9.14 -5.18
N ALA A 44 -42.66 -8.94 -3.87
CA ALA A 44 -42.74 -7.63 -3.26
C ALA A 44 -41.76 -6.63 -3.93
N LEU A 45 -40.53 -7.06 -4.23
CA LEU A 45 -39.53 -6.27 -4.93
C LEU A 45 -39.97 -5.90 -6.35
N LEU A 46 -40.55 -6.84 -7.11
CA LEU A 46 -41.07 -6.55 -8.45
C LEU A 46 -42.21 -5.53 -8.42
N VAL A 47 -43.12 -5.65 -7.45
CA VAL A 47 -44.19 -4.64 -7.23
C VAL A 47 -43.58 -3.28 -6.93
N GLN A 48 -42.54 -3.21 -6.09
CA GLN A 48 -41.85 -1.95 -5.80
C GLN A 48 -41.14 -1.36 -7.03
N ILE A 49 -40.54 -2.18 -7.90
CA ILE A 49 -39.94 -1.71 -9.16
C ILE A 49 -41.01 -1.10 -10.08
N VAL A 50 -42.16 -1.76 -10.22
CA VAL A 50 -43.27 -1.22 -11.02
C VAL A 50 -43.76 0.11 -10.45
N LEU A 51 -44.01 0.18 -9.14
CA LEU A 51 -44.43 1.42 -8.47
C LEU A 51 -43.40 2.53 -8.61
N TYR A 52 -42.11 2.21 -8.54
CA TYR A 52 -41.02 3.17 -8.75
C TYR A 52 -41.09 3.78 -10.16
N HIS A 53 -41.19 2.95 -11.21
CA HIS A 53 -41.22 3.44 -12.59
C HIS A 53 -42.51 4.23 -12.89
N ILE A 54 -43.63 3.87 -12.27
CA ILE A 54 -44.86 4.67 -12.34
C ILE A 54 -44.63 6.05 -11.71
N ASN A 55 -44.08 6.11 -10.50
CA ASN A 55 -43.82 7.37 -9.81
C ASN A 55 -42.83 8.25 -10.57
N ASP A 56 -41.81 7.67 -11.21
CA ASP A 56 -40.84 8.38 -12.04
C ASP A 56 -41.49 8.99 -13.29
N ILE A 57 -42.40 8.25 -13.95
CA ILE A 57 -43.18 8.78 -15.09
C ILE A 57 -44.13 9.89 -14.63
N VAL A 58 -44.80 9.71 -13.48
CA VAL A 58 -45.72 10.73 -12.93
C VAL A 58 -44.98 12.00 -12.56
N LEU A 59 -43.77 11.88 -11.99
CA LEU A 59 -42.95 13.04 -11.63
C LEU A 59 -42.55 13.85 -12.87
N ASP A 60 -42.09 13.16 -13.93
CA ASP A 60 -41.76 13.82 -15.20
C ASP A 60 -42.99 14.39 -15.92
N LEU A 61 -44.16 13.75 -15.77
CA LEU A 61 -45.42 14.25 -16.32
C LEU A 61 -45.80 15.60 -15.68
N VAL A 62 -45.65 15.70 -14.36
CA VAL A 62 -45.85 16.94 -13.61
C VAL A 62 -44.83 18.01 -14.01
N ASP A 63 -43.55 17.63 -14.18
CA ASP A 63 -42.49 18.57 -14.60
C ASP A 63 -42.70 19.11 -16.02
N CYS A 64 -43.26 18.30 -16.93
CA CYS A 64 -43.62 18.73 -18.29
C CYS A 64 -44.97 19.47 -18.36
N GLY A 65 -45.81 19.40 -17.33
CA GLY A 65 -47.17 19.95 -17.33
C GLY A 65 -48.08 19.34 -18.41
N ALA A 66 -47.81 18.10 -18.82
CA ALA A 66 -48.63 17.38 -19.79
C ALA A 66 -49.67 16.50 -19.07
N ASP A 67 -50.86 16.30 -19.67
CA ASP A 67 -51.91 15.44 -19.10
C ASP A 67 -51.77 13.97 -19.54
N ASP A 68 -51.04 13.70 -20.63
CA ASP A 68 -50.88 12.37 -21.23
C ASP A 68 -49.49 11.77 -20.95
N TRP A 69 -49.46 10.66 -20.20
CA TRP A 69 -48.23 9.90 -19.89
C TRP A 69 -47.47 9.41 -21.13
N ARG A 70 -48.15 9.23 -22.26
CA ARG A 70 -47.57 8.77 -23.54
C ARG A 70 -46.54 9.74 -24.09
N VAL A 71 -46.66 11.02 -23.76
CA VAL A 71 -45.70 12.06 -24.17
C VAL A 71 -44.35 11.87 -23.47
N VAL A 72 -44.37 11.30 -22.27
CA VAL A 72 -43.20 11.16 -21.37
C VAL A 72 -42.56 9.78 -21.47
N VAL A 73 -43.31 8.76 -21.90
CA VAL A 73 -42.79 7.39 -22.06
C VAL A 73 -42.01 7.25 -23.36
N THR A 74 -40.71 7.03 -23.22
CA THR A 74 -39.78 6.74 -24.31
C THR A 74 -39.47 5.24 -24.41
N ILE A 75 -39.02 4.80 -25.58
CA ILE A 75 -38.61 3.40 -25.82
C ILE A 75 -37.45 3.01 -24.90
N ASP A 76 -36.50 3.92 -24.67
CA ASP A 76 -35.35 3.67 -23.80
C ASP A 76 -35.78 3.38 -22.34
N ARG A 77 -36.77 4.12 -21.82
CA ARG A 77 -37.34 3.87 -20.48
C ARG A 77 -38.07 2.53 -20.42
N ALA A 78 -38.79 2.17 -21.48
CA ALA A 78 -39.45 0.87 -21.57
C ALA A 78 -38.44 -0.29 -21.60
N ILE A 79 -37.35 -0.16 -22.35
CA ILE A 79 -36.27 -1.16 -22.37
C ILE A 79 -35.59 -1.25 -21.00
N GLN A 80 -35.30 -0.11 -20.36
CA GLN A 80 -34.75 -0.08 -19.01
C GLN A 80 -35.68 -0.79 -18.01
N PHE A 81 -36.98 -0.47 -18.01
CA PHE A 81 -37.96 -1.15 -17.17
C PHE A 81 -37.97 -2.66 -17.44
N CYS A 82 -38.06 -3.08 -18.71
CA CYS A 82 -38.11 -4.49 -19.08
C CYS A 82 -36.84 -5.25 -18.63
N THR A 83 -35.67 -4.68 -18.85
CA THR A 83 -34.40 -5.29 -18.41
C THR A 83 -34.32 -5.40 -16.89
N GLU A 84 -34.67 -4.36 -16.14
CA GLU A 84 -34.68 -4.37 -14.69
C GLU A 84 -35.69 -5.38 -14.13
N PHE A 85 -36.90 -5.40 -14.69
CA PHE A 85 -37.97 -6.31 -14.30
C PHE A 85 -37.57 -7.76 -14.56
N LEU A 86 -37.04 -8.08 -15.73
CA LEU A 86 -36.60 -9.44 -16.08
C LEU A 86 -35.43 -9.91 -15.20
N LEU A 87 -34.43 -9.06 -14.97
CA LEU A 87 -33.30 -9.39 -14.10
C LEU A 87 -33.75 -9.64 -12.66
N CYS A 88 -34.70 -8.86 -12.15
CA CYS A 88 -35.23 -9.01 -10.80
C CYS A 88 -36.25 -10.14 -10.67
N ALA A 89 -36.92 -10.54 -11.75
CA ALA A 89 -37.90 -11.62 -11.75
C ALA A 89 -37.25 -13.01 -11.65
N ILE A 90 -36.00 -13.13 -12.08
CA ILE A 90 -35.24 -14.37 -11.95
C ILE A 90 -35.00 -14.68 -10.46
N CYS A 91 -35.63 -15.75 -9.98
CA CYS A 91 -35.49 -16.27 -8.62
C CYS A 91 -35.55 -17.80 -8.63
N PRO A 92 -34.77 -18.49 -7.77
CA PRO A 92 -34.82 -19.94 -7.62
C PRO A 92 -36.18 -20.32 -7.07
N LEU A 93 -37.06 -20.75 -7.98
CA LEU A 93 -38.39 -21.26 -7.66
C LEU A 93 -38.24 -22.69 -7.13
N PRO A 94 -38.99 -23.08 -6.08
CA PRO A 94 -38.98 -24.47 -5.62
C PRO A 94 -39.47 -25.39 -6.75
N GLY A 95 -38.64 -26.36 -7.15
CA GLY A 95 -38.97 -27.36 -8.17
C GLY A 95 -38.29 -27.17 -9.54
N THR A 96 -37.30 -26.28 -9.67
CA THR A 96 -36.49 -26.16 -10.89
C THR A 96 -35.59 -27.38 -11.12
N GLY A 97 -35.56 -27.89 -12.35
CA GLY A 97 -34.81 -29.10 -12.75
C GLY A 97 -33.28 -28.96 -12.68
N SER A 98 -32.58 -29.97 -13.20
CA SER A 98 -31.12 -29.96 -13.35
C SER A 98 -30.69 -29.35 -14.69
N MET A 99 -29.51 -28.74 -14.71
CA MET A 99 -28.83 -28.31 -15.93
C MET A 99 -27.44 -28.94 -16.02
N TYR A 100 -27.01 -29.25 -17.22
CA TYR A 100 -25.68 -29.81 -17.47
C TYR A 100 -24.60 -28.72 -17.42
N TRP A 101 -23.57 -28.92 -16.61
CA TRP A 101 -22.41 -28.03 -16.49
C TRP A 101 -21.13 -28.81 -16.82
N SER A 102 -20.25 -28.24 -17.63
CA SER A 102 -18.94 -28.80 -17.94
C SER A 102 -17.87 -28.50 -16.87
N PHE A 103 -17.19 -29.55 -16.43
CA PHE A 103 -16.08 -29.54 -15.49
C PHE A 103 -14.79 -29.99 -16.20
N ILE A 104 -13.66 -29.43 -15.78
CA ILE A 104 -12.34 -29.77 -16.31
C ILE A 104 -11.55 -30.41 -15.16
N GLU A 105 -11.14 -31.66 -15.31
CA GLU A 105 -10.22 -32.27 -14.34
C GLU A 105 -8.79 -31.85 -14.64
N THR A 106 -8.14 -31.18 -13.68
CA THR A 106 -6.70 -30.90 -13.77
C THR A 106 -5.94 -31.99 -13.03
N ALA A 107 -5.69 -33.13 -13.70
CA ALA A 107 -4.85 -34.19 -13.13
C ALA A 107 -3.42 -33.65 -12.88
N ARG A 108 -3.07 -33.39 -11.63
CA ARG A 108 -1.68 -33.12 -11.18
C ARG A 108 -0.94 -34.38 -10.73
N ASN A 109 -1.50 -35.57 -10.94
CA ASN A 109 -0.86 -36.82 -10.56
C ASN A 109 -0.11 -37.39 -11.77
N MET A 110 1.21 -37.44 -11.63
CA MET A 110 2.25 -37.68 -12.63
C MET A 110 2.30 -39.12 -13.21
N GLN A 111 1.17 -39.81 -13.37
CA GLN A 111 1.18 -41.23 -13.76
C GLN A 111 0.20 -41.67 -14.86
N SER A 112 -0.53 -40.78 -15.52
CA SER A 112 -1.25 -41.16 -16.73
C SER A 112 -1.24 -40.05 -17.77
N SER A 113 -0.57 -40.37 -18.87
CA SER A 113 -0.64 -39.69 -20.16
C SER A 113 -2.05 -39.80 -20.76
N GLN A 114 -3.03 -39.11 -20.17
CA GLN A 114 -4.34 -38.88 -20.78
C GLN A 114 -4.73 -37.42 -20.52
N GLY A 115 -4.96 -36.69 -21.61
CA GLY A 115 -5.16 -35.25 -21.61
C GLY A 115 -6.37 -34.78 -20.80
N ARG A 116 -6.50 -33.45 -20.65
CA ARG A 116 -7.66 -32.77 -20.06
C ARG A 116 -8.96 -33.49 -20.43
N SER A 117 -9.55 -34.22 -19.49
CA SER A 117 -10.85 -34.84 -19.66
C SER A 117 -11.93 -33.80 -19.32
N PHE A 118 -12.84 -33.58 -20.26
CA PHE A 118 -14.05 -32.79 -20.05
C PHE A 118 -15.14 -33.76 -19.62
N TYR A 119 -15.71 -33.56 -18.44
CA TYR A 119 -16.89 -34.31 -18.02
C TYR A 119 -18.02 -33.34 -17.71
N ILE A 120 -19.24 -33.76 -18.03
CA ILE A 120 -20.45 -32.97 -17.89
C ILE A 120 -21.21 -33.56 -16.71
N LYS A 121 -21.55 -32.71 -15.72
CA LYS A 121 -22.31 -33.13 -14.54
C LYS A 121 -23.57 -32.31 -14.42
N GLU A 122 -24.63 -32.95 -13.93
CA GLU A 122 -25.90 -32.30 -13.63
C GLU A 122 -25.76 -31.42 -12.37
N VAL A 123 -26.06 -30.14 -12.52
CA VAL A 123 -26.07 -29.14 -11.45
C VAL A 123 -27.48 -28.58 -11.32
N PRO A 124 -28.01 -28.40 -10.11
CA PRO A 124 -29.32 -27.79 -9.92
C PRO A 124 -29.37 -26.36 -10.47
N ILE A 125 -30.44 -25.99 -11.17
CA ILE A 125 -30.67 -24.63 -11.71
C ILE A 125 -30.71 -23.57 -10.61
N ASP A 126 -30.98 -23.97 -9.36
CA ASP A 126 -30.93 -23.12 -8.17
C ASP A 126 -29.57 -22.41 -8.00
N VAL A 127 -28.48 -23.03 -8.43
CA VAL A 127 -27.11 -22.51 -8.28
C VAL A 127 -26.89 -21.26 -9.14
N PRO A 128 -27.02 -21.29 -10.48
CA PRO A 128 -26.89 -20.07 -11.29
C PRO A 128 -27.96 -19.03 -11.00
N LEU A 129 -29.20 -19.43 -10.64
CA LEU A 129 -30.24 -18.49 -10.23
C LEU A 129 -29.88 -17.77 -8.92
N SER A 130 -29.22 -18.45 -7.98
CA SER A 130 -28.72 -17.81 -6.75
C SER A 130 -27.57 -16.83 -7.01
N ILE A 131 -26.73 -17.08 -8.02
CA ILE A 131 -25.68 -16.14 -8.46
C ILE A 131 -26.34 -14.91 -9.08
N LEU A 132 -27.38 -15.11 -9.90
CA LEU A 132 -28.08 -14.02 -10.55
C LEU A 132 -28.82 -13.13 -9.54
N MET A 133 -29.19 -13.63 -8.35
CA MET A 133 -29.66 -12.76 -7.25
C MET A 133 -28.64 -11.69 -6.82
N LEU A 134 -27.33 -11.94 -6.97
CA LEU A 134 -26.31 -10.93 -6.67
C LEU A 134 -26.34 -9.76 -7.66
N SER A 135 -26.91 -9.94 -8.85
CA SER A 135 -27.13 -8.81 -9.77
C SER A 135 -27.96 -7.72 -9.11
N ARG A 136 -28.90 -8.08 -8.22
CA ARG A 136 -29.79 -7.15 -7.51
C ARG A 136 -29.04 -6.14 -6.63
N VAL A 137 -27.75 -6.33 -6.37
CA VAL A 137 -26.89 -5.32 -5.71
C VAL A 137 -26.91 -3.99 -6.48
N TYR A 138 -27.16 -3.98 -7.79
CA TYR A 138 -27.32 -2.72 -8.56
C TYR A 138 -28.46 -1.83 -8.04
N LEU A 139 -29.52 -2.43 -7.47
CA LEU A 139 -30.66 -1.67 -6.91
C LEU A 139 -30.24 -0.78 -5.74
N PHE A 140 -29.21 -1.17 -5.00
CA PHE A 140 -28.66 -0.34 -3.92
C PHE A 140 -28.02 0.94 -4.48
N ALA A 141 -27.23 0.82 -5.56
CA ALA A 141 -26.65 1.97 -6.23
C ALA A 141 -27.73 2.90 -6.82
N ARG A 142 -28.79 2.32 -7.39
CA ARG A 142 -29.96 3.06 -7.91
C ARG A 142 -30.74 3.77 -6.80
N PHE A 143 -30.92 3.13 -5.63
CA PHE A 143 -31.56 3.76 -4.48
C PHE A 143 -30.77 4.96 -3.96
N MET A 144 -29.45 4.84 -3.88
CA MET A 144 -28.58 5.97 -3.55
C MET A 144 -28.78 7.11 -4.56
N ASP A 145 -28.79 6.80 -5.86
CA ASP A 145 -29.03 7.80 -6.91
C ASP A 145 -30.39 8.50 -6.77
N ALA A 146 -31.49 7.75 -6.59
CA ALA A 146 -32.83 8.29 -6.39
C ALA A 146 -32.94 9.17 -5.12
N SER A 147 -32.33 8.75 -4.01
CA SER A 147 -32.28 9.54 -2.78
C SER A 147 -31.52 10.86 -2.97
N THR A 148 -30.44 10.82 -3.75
CA THR A 148 -29.63 12.01 -4.05
C THR A 148 -30.31 12.97 -5.02
N ARG A 149 -31.11 12.47 -5.98
CA ARG A 149 -31.94 13.29 -6.88
C ARG A 149 -32.99 14.09 -6.12
N THR A 150 -33.56 13.51 -5.06
CA THR A 150 -34.53 14.19 -4.18
C THR A 150 -33.86 15.31 -3.38
N LEU A 151 -32.65 15.10 -2.86
CA LEU A 151 -31.86 16.12 -2.17
C LEU A 151 -31.33 17.23 -3.10
N ALA A 152 -31.02 16.85 -4.35
CA ALA A 152 -30.59 17.73 -5.44
C ALA A 152 -31.68 18.73 -5.86
N ALA A 153 -32.92 18.26 -5.98
CA ALA A 153 -34.07 19.09 -6.34
C ALA A 153 -34.31 20.22 -5.33
N LEU A 154 -34.05 19.95 -4.04
CA LEU A 154 -34.15 20.96 -2.97
C LEU A 154 -33.02 22.01 -3.03
N ASN A 155 -31.85 21.67 -3.60
CA ASN A 155 -30.66 22.52 -3.61
C ASN A 155 -30.29 23.07 -5.00
N ARG A 156 -31.12 22.88 -6.04
CA ARG A 156 -30.86 23.31 -7.43
C ARG A 156 -29.48 22.88 -7.99
N ILE A 157 -28.98 21.72 -7.59
CA ILE A 157 -27.71 21.15 -8.10
C ILE A 157 -28.01 19.73 -8.57
N GLN A 158 -27.72 19.40 -9.83
CA GLN A 158 -27.88 18.02 -10.34
C GLN A 158 -26.84 17.10 -9.71
N VAL A 159 -27.20 16.42 -8.62
CA VAL A 159 -26.35 15.42 -7.96
C VAL A 159 -26.53 14.08 -8.68
N ASN A 160 -25.44 13.57 -9.26
CA ASN A 160 -25.38 12.27 -9.93
C ASN A 160 -24.65 11.24 -9.06
N PHE A 161 -24.89 9.93 -9.22
CA PHE A 161 -24.14 8.87 -8.53
C PHE A 161 -22.60 9.02 -8.63
N SER A 162 -22.07 9.37 -9.80
CA SER A 162 -20.63 9.62 -9.95
C SER A 162 -20.12 10.79 -9.09
N PHE A 163 -20.97 11.78 -8.81
CA PHE A 163 -20.61 12.86 -7.90
C PHE A 163 -20.56 12.35 -6.47
N VAL A 164 -21.58 11.61 -6.03
CA VAL A 164 -21.63 11.01 -4.68
C VAL A 164 -20.43 10.10 -4.43
N LEU A 165 -20.11 9.23 -5.39
CA LEU A 165 -18.95 8.34 -5.31
C LEU A 165 -17.63 9.14 -5.24
N LYS A 166 -17.50 10.22 -6.03
CA LYS A 166 -16.34 11.13 -5.96
C LYS A 166 -16.25 11.79 -4.58
N THR A 167 -17.37 12.25 -4.00
CA THR A 167 -17.41 12.88 -2.68
C THR A 167 -17.01 11.91 -1.57
N VAL A 168 -17.50 10.67 -1.60
CA VAL A 168 -17.12 9.64 -0.60
C VAL A 168 -15.64 9.28 -0.73
N LEU A 169 -15.14 9.15 -1.96
CA LEU A 169 -13.71 8.92 -2.23
C LEU A 169 -12.84 10.13 -1.86
N ASP A 170 -13.38 11.34 -1.80
CA ASP A 170 -12.62 12.54 -1.37
C ASP A 170 -12.56 12.63 0.16
N GLN A 171 -13.66 12.33 0.85
CA GLN A 171 -13.74 12.46 2.31
C GLN A 171 -12.97 11.38 3.07
N GLN A 172 -13.20 10.09 2.76
CA GLN A 172 -12.56 8.97 3.45
C GLN A 172 -12.23 7.81 2.49
N PRO A 173 -11.29 8.01 1.55
CA PRO A 173 -11.02 7.03 0.50
C PRO A 173 -10.55 5.67 1.03
N ILE A 174 -9.66 5.66 2.03
CA ILE A 174 -9.07 4.40 2.52
C ILE A 174 -10.14 3.54 3.19
N LEU A 175 -10.96 4.12 4.09
CA LEU A 175 -12.03 3.39 4.77
C LEU A 175 -13.06 2.85 3.77
N PHE A 176 -13.48 3.68 2.81
CA PHE A 176 -14.43 3.26 1.80
C PHE A 176 -13.90 2.11 0.93
N LEU A 177 -12.66 2.22 0.43
CA LEU A 177 -12.05 1.19 -0.41
C LEU A 177 -11.82 -0.13 0.36
N THR A 178 -11.41 -0.07 1.63
CA THR A 178 -11.21 -1.28 2.44
C THR A 178 -12.53 -1.97 2.75
N THR A 179 -13.56 -1.23 3.16
CA THR A 179 -14.91 -1.79 3.38
C THR A 179 -15.47 -2.42 2.11
N PHE A 180 -15.37 -1.73 0.97
CA PHE A 180 -15.81 -2.28 -0.32
C PHE A 180 -15.07 -3.57 -0.67
N THR A 181 -13.75 -3.62 -0.47
CA THR A 181 -12.92 -4.80 -0.75
C THR A 181 -13.32 -6.00 0.11
N ILE A 182 -13.55 -5.79 1.42
CA ILE A 182 -13.97 -6.87 2.34
C ILE A 182 -15.34 -7.44 1.93
N ILE A 183 -16.31 -6.57 1.63
CA ILE A 183 -17.64 -7.00 1.17
C ILE A 183 -17.52 -7.77 -0.15
N PHE A 184 -16.72 -7.25 -1.09
CA PHE A 184 -16.48 -7.91 -2.37
C PHE A 184 -15.87 -9.30 -2.20
N TRP A 185 -14.88 -9.48 -1.31
CA TRP A 185 -14.28 -10.79 -1.03
C TRP A 185 -15.29 -11.78 -0.46
N ILE A 186 -16.14 -11.35 0.49
CA ILE A 186 -17.15 -12.21 1.10
C ILE A 186 -18.15 -12.71 0.04
N VAL A 187 -18.65 -11.79 -0.79
CA VAL A 187 -19.66 -12.09 -1.83
C VAL A 187 -19.07 -12.96 -2.94
N THR A 188 -17.88 -12.64 -3.44
CA THR A 188 -17.24 -13.42 -4.51
C THR A 188 -16.75 -14.78 -4.02
N SER A 189 -16.28 -14.89 -2.77
CA SER A 189 -15.97 -16.18 -2.14
C SER A 189 -17.21 -17.08 -2.06
N TRP A 190 -18.35 -16.54 -1.61
CA TRP A 190 -19.61 -17.27 -1.60
C TRP A 190 -19.98 -17.76 -3.00
N THR A 191 -19.93 -16.88 -4.00
CA THR A 191 -20.22 -17.21 -5.41
C THR A 191 -19.29 -18.30 -5.93
N PHE A 192 -17.99 -18.22 -5.61
CA PHE A 192 -16.99 -19.19 -6.03
C PHE A 192 -17.24 -20.58 -5.44
N VAL A 193 -17.59 -20.66 -4.14
CA VAL A 193 -17.98 -21.92 -3.49
C VAL A 193 -19.19 -22.53 -4.20
N GLN A 194 -20.20 -21.73 -4.54
CA GLN A 194 -21.40 -22.27 -5.21
C GLN A 194 -21.08 -22.85 -6.60
N CYS A 195 -20.16 -22.24 -7.36
CA CYS A 195 -19.72 -22.76 -8.65
C CYS A 195 -18.90 -24.04 -8.54
N GLU A 196 -17.96 -24.10 -7.59
CA GLU A 196 -16.99 -25.20 -7.50
C GLU A 196 -17.48 -26.38 -6.64
N ARG A 197 -18.52 -26.21 -5.82
CA ARG A 197 -19.06 -27.25 -4.92
C ARG A 197 -19.35 -28.58 -5.62
N PHE A 198 -19.87 -28.54 -6.85
CA PHE A 198 -20.28 -29.74 -7.58
C PHE A 198 -19.14 -30.37 -8.40
N GLY A 199 -18.05 -29.63 -8.63
CA GLY A 199 -16.93 -30.03 -9.48
C GLY A 199 -15.84 -30.84 -8.81
N GLN A 200 -15.91 -31.01 -7.48
CA GLN A 200 -14.93 -31.76 -6.70
C GLN A 200 -15.52 -32.96 -5.97
N ALA A 201 -16.81 -33.26 -6.15
CA ALA A 201 -17.49 -34.31 -5.37
C ALA A 201 -17.00 -35.74 -5.65
N ASP A 202 -16.30 -35.98 -6.77
CA ASP A 202 -15.73 -37.30 -7.11
C ASP A 202 -14.34 -37.56 -6.50
N GLN A 203 -13.70 -36.53 -5.94
CA GLN A 203 -12.45 -36.71 -5.20
C GLN A 203 -12.81 -36.71 -3.72
N ASP A 204 -12.33 -37.70 -2.94
CA ASP A 204 -12.45 -37.82 -1.47
C ASP A 204 -11.79 -36.64 -0.68
N VAL A 205 -11.62 -35.50 -1.33
CA VAL A 205 -11.05 -34.27 -0.82
C VAL A 205 -12.13 -33.55 -0.02
N PRO A 206 -11.83 -33.08 1.21
CA PRO A 206 -12.80 -32.36 2.02
C PRO A 206 -13.37 -31.19 1.21
N SER A 207 -14.70 -31.11 1.15
CA SER A 207 -15.47 -30.05 0.52
C SER A 207 -14.79 -28.69 0.68
N ILE A 208 -14.64 -27.93 -0.42
CA ILE A 208 -13.99 -26.61 -0.37
C ILE A 208 -14.57 -25.77 0.77
N LEU A 209 -13.80 -25.63 1.85
CA LEU A 209 -14.23 -24.86 3.00
C LEU A 209 -14.35 -23.40 2.54
N TYR A 210 -15.35 -22.67 3.03
CA TYR A 210 -15.52 -21.25 2.71
C TYR A 210 -14.22 -20.44 2.92
N SER A 211 -13.41 -20.83 3.91
CA SER A 211 -12.07 -20.27 4.16
C SER A 211 -11.10 -20.45 3.00
N ASN A 212 -11.13 -21.59 2.31
CA ASN A 212 -10.27 -21.89 1.17
C ASN A 212 -10.65 -21.05 -0.05
N ALA A 213 -11.95 -20.85 -0.27
CA ALA A 213 -12.44 -19.94 -1.30
C ALA A 213 -12.08 -18.48 -0.98
N LEU A 214 -12.21 -18.04 0.28
CA LEU A 214 -11.83 -16.69 0.70
C LEU A 214 -10.32 -16.46 0.49
N TRP A 215 -9.49 -17.43 0.86
CA TRP A 215 -8.06 -17.42 0.58
C TRP A 215 -7.77 -17.28 -0.92
N PHE A 216 -8.37 -18.13 -1.76
CA PHE A 216 -8.20 -18.08 -3.21
C PHE A 216 -8.59 -16.70 -3.80
N ILE A 217 -9.73 -16.16 -3.38
CA ILE A 217 -10.23 -14.86 -3.85
C ILE A 217 -9.30 -13.73 -3.42
N ALA A 218 -8.84 -13.70 -2.16
CA ALA A 218 -7.92 -12.68 -1.67
C ALA A 218 -6.59 -12.68 -2.44
N ILE A 219 -6.00 -13.87 -2.65
CA ILE A 219 -4.74 -14.03 -3.39
C ILE A 219 -4.89 -13.67 -4.87
N THR A 220 -6.03 -14.01 -5.48
CA THR A 220 -6.33 -13.65 -6.87
C THR A 220 -6.55 -12.16 -7.01
N PHE A 221 -7.25 -11.53 -6.06
CA PHE A 221 -7.48 -10.09 -6.02
C PHE A 221 -6.17 -9.30 -5.87
N MET A 222 -5.24 -9.81 -5.07
CA MET A 222 -3.89 -9.26 -4.91
C MET A 222 -2.97 -9.54 -6.12
N LEU A 223 -3.43 -10.30 -7.11
CA LEU A 223 -2.67 -10.71 -8.30
C LEU A 223 -1.42 -11.57 -7.99
N ASN A 224 -1.40 -12.26 -6.84
CA ASN A 224 -0.29 -13.14 -6.45
C ASN A 224 -0.38 -14.51 -7.14
N GLY A 225 -1.51 -15.21 -7.00
CA GLY A 225 -1.80 -16.48 -7.67
C GLY A 225 -0.85 -17.64 -7.33
N TYR A 226 -0.82 -18.12 -6.09
CA TYR A 226 0.05 -19.24 -5.66
C TYR A 226 -0.20 -20.56 -6.40
N GLY A 227 -1.41 -20.79 -6.91
CA GLY A 227 -1.75 -21.99 -7.70
C GLY A 227 -2.00 -23.25 -6.87
N ASP A 228 -2.08 -23.12 -5.55
CA ASP A 228 -2.51 -24.16 -4.62
C ASP A 228 -3.97 -24.59 -4.91
N ILE A 229 -4.87 -23.61 -5.02
CA ILE A 229 -6.28 -23.79 -5.39
C ILE A 229 -6.52 -23.18 -6.78
N VAL A 230 -7.20 -23.92 -7.66
CA VAL A 230 -7.49 -23.49 -9.04
C VAL A 230 -8.93 -23.87 -9.41
N PRO A 231 -9.70 -22.98 -10.07
CA PRO A 231 -11.05 -23.29 -10.52
C PRO A 231 -11.08 -24.39 -11.58
N GLN A 232 -11.93 -25.39 -11.33
CA GLN A 232 -12.18 -26.49 -12.26
C GLN A 232 -13.40 -26.20 -13.15
N THR A 233 -14.27 -25.25 -12.78
CA THR A 233 -15.43 -24.83 -13.57
C THR A 233 -15.16 -23.63 -14.47
N HIS A 234 -15.91 -23.53 -15.57
CA HIS A 234 -15.85 -22.34 -16.43
C HIS A 234 -16.33 -21.07 -15.71
N ALA A 235 -17.39 -21.13 -14.89
CA ALA A 235 -17.82 -19.94 -14.16
C ALA A 235 -16.83 -19.56 -13.05
N GLY A 236 -16.21 -20.52 -12.36
CA GLY A 236 -15.13 -20.24 -11.40
C GLY A 236 -13.95 -19.51 -12.05
N ARG A 237 -13.62 -19.86 -13.30
CA ARG A 237 -12.60 -19.13 -14.10
C ARG A 237 -13.04 -17.73 -14.48
N ILE A 238 -14.29 -17.54 -14.90
CA ILE A 238 -14.84 -16.21 -15.19
C ILE A 238 -14.80 -15.34 -13.92
N ILE A 239 -15.20 -15.89 -12.77
CA ILE A 239 -15.12 -15.22 -11.47
C ILE A 239 -13.67 -14.84 -11.15
N ALA A 240 -12.71 -15.76 -11.32
CA ALA A 240 -11.30 -15.48 -11.07
C ALA A 240 -10.77 -14.33 -11.95
N ILE A 241 -11.14 -14.30 -13.24
CA ILE A 241 -10.78 -13.21 -14.16
C ILE A 241 -11.39 -11.88 -13.68
N LEU A 242 -12.68 -11.87 -13.34
CA LEU A 242 -13.36 -10.67 -12.85
C LEU A 242 -12.74 -10.14 -11.56
N VAL A 243 -12.43 -11.02 -10.61
CA VAL A 243 -11.75 -10.68 -9.35
C VAL A 243 -10.39 -10.05 -9.61
N GLY A 244 -9.60 -10.62 -10.52
CA GLY A 244 -8.31 -10.04 -10.91
C GLY A 244 -8.43 -8.65 -11.53
N VAL A 245 -9.37 -8.46 -12.46
CA VAL A 245 -9.62 -7.14 -13.09
C VAL A 245 -10.06 -6.10 -12.07
N VAL A 246 -11.01 -6.44 -11.19
CA VAL A 246 -11.48 -5.56 -10.12
C VAL A 246 -10.35 -5.24 -9.13
N GLY A 247 -9.54 -6.23 -8.77
CA GLY A 247 -8.35 -6.04 -7.93
C GLY A 247 -7.35 -5.05 -8.51
N ALA A 248 -7.07 -5.13 -9.81
CA ALA A 248 -6.19 -4.18 -10.50
C ALA A 248 -6.76 -2.75 -10.50
N ILE A 249 -8.07 -2.60 -10.74
CA ILE A 249 -8.75 -1.29 -10.72
C ILE A 249 -8.68 -0.67 -9.32
N ILE A 250 -9.03 -1.43 -8.28
CA ILE A 250 -9.03 -0.93 -6.89
C ILE A 250 -7.61 -0.62 -6.43
N SER A 251 -6.63 -1.46 -6.77
CA SER A 251 -5.22 -1.21 -6.46
C SER A 251 -4.73 0.09 -7.11
N SER A 252 -5.13 0.36 -8.35
CA SER A 252 -4.79 1.60 -9.05
C SER A 252 -5.39 2.84 -8.37
N ILE A 253 -6.65 2.77 -7.93
CA ILE A 253 -7.32 3.84 -7.19
C ILE A 253 -6.63 4.06 -5.83
N LEU A 254 -6.31 2.98 -5.12
CA LEU A 254 -5.63 3.04 -3.83
C LEU A 254 -4.26 3.70 -3.94
N ILE A 255 -3.47 3.36 -4.97
CA ILE A 255 -2.17 4.00 -5.23
C ILE A 255 -2.34 5.50 -5.48
N ALA A 256 -3.35 5.91 -6.27
CA ALA A 256 -3.63 7.32 -6.52
C ALA A 256 -4.01 8.08 -5.24
N VAL A 257 -4.83 7.47 -4.36
CA VAL A 257 -5.21 8.02 -3.06
C VAL A 257 -4.00 8.15 -2.14
N ILE A 258 -3.20 7.10 -2.00
CA ILE A 258 -2.02 7.08 -1.14
C ILE A 258 -1.02 8.13 -1.64
N SER A 259 -0.81 8.24 -2.95
CA SER A 259 0.06 9.26 -3.55
C SER A 259 -0.38 10.67 -3.16
N ARG A 260 -1.68 10.96 -3.18
CA ARG A 260 -2.21 12.26 -2.74
C ARG A 260 -2.00 12.52 -1.25
N ASN A 261 -2.20 11.51 -0.40
CA ASN A 261 -2.05 11.64 1.05
C ASN A 261 -0.58 11.72 1.51
N ILE A 262 0.35 11.15 0.75
CA ILE A 262 1.80 11.26 1.01
C ILE A 262 2.32 12.68 0.70
N LEU A 263 1.64 13.42 -0.19
CA LEU A 263 2.04 14.79 -0.48
C LEU A 263 1.83 15.66 0.76
N LEU A 264 2.93 16.23 1.25
CA LEU A 264 2.95 17.19 2.35
C LEU A 264 1.94 18.32 2.07
N SER A 265 1.11 18.64 3.07
CA SER A 265 0.26 19.82 3.04
C SER A 265 1.12 21.09 2.89
N GLN A 266 0.56 22.15 2.32
CA GLN A 266 1.27 23.41 2.11
C GLN A 266 1.91 23.94 3.40
N GLY A 267 1.24 23.79 4.55
CA GLY A 267 1.79 24.17 5.84
C GLY A 267 3.00 23.32 6.26
N GLN A 268 2.94 22.00 6.05
CA GLN A 268 4.05 21.10 6.36
C GLN A 268 5.25 21.33 5.42
N ARG A 269 5.00 21.63 4.14
CA ARG A 269 6.05 22.01 3.19
C ARG A 269 6.76 23.28 3.61
N ASN A 270 6.01 24.30 4.02
CA ASN A 270 6.59 25.56 4.49
C ASN A 270 7.47 25.35 5.74
N VAL A 271 7.00 24.55 6.70
CA VAL A 271 7.80 24.20 7.89
C VAL A 271 9.05 23.41 7.51
N ASN A 272 8.93 22.45 6.59
CA ASN A 272 10.08 21.67 6.13
C ASN A 272 11.13 22.54 5.44
N ASN A 273 10.69 23.50 4.60
CA ASN A 273 11.59 24.47 3.97
C ASN A 273 12.26 25.35 5.02
N PHE A 274 11.51 25.88 5.98
CA PHE A 274 12.08 26.67 7.08
C PHE A 274 13.09 25.89 7.92
N MET A 275 12.80 24.62 8.22
CA MET A 275 13.73 23.74 8.92
C MET A 275 15.01 23.50 8.12
N HIS A 276 14.90 23.34 6.81
CA HIS A 276 16.03 23.18 5.91
C HIS A 276 16.90 24.46 5.89
N ASP A 277 16.28 25.62 5.73
CA ASP A 277 16.97 26.92 5.71
C ASP A 277 17.64 27.24 7.05
N SER A 278 17.00 26.89 8.16
CA SER A 278 17.56 27.03 9.51
C SER A 278 18.79 26.15 9.71
N LYS A 279 18.78 24.92 9.18
CA LYS A 279 19.95 24.02 9.20
C LYS A 279 21.10 24.58 8.37
N LEU A 280 20.83 24.99 7.13
CA LEU A 280 21.84 25.61 6.27
C LEU A 280 22.46 26.84 6.93
N THR A 281 21.64 27.73 7.49
CA THR A 281 22.13 28.92 8.20
C THR A 281 23.07 28.56 9.35
N ARG A 282 22.74 27.50 10.10
CA ARG A 282 23.58 27.02 11.20
C ARG A 282 24.88 26.39 10.71
N GLU A 283 24.86 25.65 9.60
CA GLU A 283 26.07 25.12 8.96
C GLU A 283 26.98 26.23 8.45
N HIS A 284 26.43 27.26 7.80
CA HIS A 284 27.19 28.44 7.37
C HIS A 284 27.83 29.17 8.54
N LYS A 285 27.10 29.37 9.64
CA LYS A 285 27.65 29.98 10.88
C LYS A 285 28.76 29.12 11.48
N ASN A 286 28.59 27.79 11.53
CA ASN A 286 29.60 26.88 12.04
C ASN A 286 30.86 26.87 11.15
N ALA A 287 30.70 26.89 9.83
CA ALA A 287 31.81 26.98 8.89
C ALA A 287 32.55 28.32 9.03
N ALA A 288 31.83 29.43 9.15
CA ALA A 288 32.42 30.75 9.39
C ALA A 288 33.20 30.79 10.70
N ALA A 289 32.62 30.33 11.81
CA ALA A 289 33.29 30.26 13.11
C ALA A 289 34.56 29.37 13.07
N LYS A 290 34.51 28.25 12.34
CA LYS A 290 35.67 27.38 12.14
C LYS A 290 36.78 28.08 11.35
N ASN A 291 36.43 28.84 10.32
CA ASN A 291 37.39 29.60 9.52
C ASN A 291 38.01 30.74 10.35
N GLU A 292 37.23 31.47 11.13
CA GLU A 292 37.73 32.51 12.05
C GLU A 292 38.68 31.92 13.09
N MET A 293 38.31 30.80 13.73
CA MET A 293 39.17 30.10 14.68
C MET A 293 40.47 29.62 14.03
N ARG A 294 40.42 29.17 12.77
CA ARG A 294 41.59 28.76 12.00
C ARG A 294 42.53 29.95 11.76
N VAL A 295 42.01 31.08 11.27
CA VAL A 295 42.78 32.30 11.03
C VAL A 295 43.37 32.84 12.34
N PHE A 296 42.58 32.85 13.42
CA PHE A 296 43.06 33.25 14.73
C PHE A 296 44.20 32.36 15.24
N SER A 297 44.07 31.04 15.08
CA SER A 297 45.13 30.08 15.44
C SER A 297 46.39 30.26 14.59
N GLU A 298 46.24 30.50 13.28
CA GLU A 298 47.36 30.79 12.37
C GLU A 298 48.10 32.06 12.82
N ASN A 299 47.37 33.16 13.10
CA ASN A 299 47.96 34.39 13.60
C ASN A 299 48.64 34.22 14.97
N ASN A 300 48.02 33.49 15.90
CA ASN A 300 48.62 33.27 17.22
C ASN A 300 49.89 32.41 17.14
N SER A 301 49.91 31.41 16.26
CA SER A 301 51.11 30.60 16.01
C SER A 301 52.22 31.41 15.34
N ALA A 302 51.90 32.27 14.36
CA ALA A 302 52.85 33.18 13.74
C ALA A 302 53.44 34.18 14.76
N ASN A 303 52.60 34.79 15.59
CA ASN A 303 53.04 35.67 16.68
C ASN A 303 53.93 34.92 17.69
N SER A 304 53.52 33.72 18.12
CA SER A 304 54.33 32.91 19.04
C SER A 304 55.70 32.57 18.43
N GLN A 305 55.74 32.17 17.16
CA GLN A 305 56.98 31.91 16.44
C GLN A 305 57.86 33.17 16.33
N GLN A 306 57.26 34.34 16.06
CA GLN A 306 57.98 35.60 15.99
C GLN A 306 58.58 35.99 17.35
N VAL A 307 57.83 35.82 18.44
CA VAL A 307 58.33 36.01 19.82
C VAL A 307 59.47 35.03 20.11
N THR A 308 59.32 33.74 19.77
CA THR A 308 60.39 32.76 19.97
C THR A 308 61.66 33.13 19.18
N ARG A 309 61.52 33.61 17.93
CA ARG A 309 62.66 34.09 17.13
C ARG A 309 63.34 35.30 17.76
N LEU A 310 62.58 36.32 18.18
CA LEU A 310 63.10 37.50 18.85
C LEU A 310 63.83 37.15 20.16
N VAL A 311 63.28 36.23 20.96
CA VAL A 311 63.94 35.74 22.18
C VAL A 311 65.24 35.01 21.86
N ALA A 312 65.27 34.19 20.81
CA ALA A 312 66.49 33.50 20.38
C ALA A 312 67.57 34.48 19.88
N GLU A 313 67.20 35.49 19.09
CA GLU A 313 68.13 36.56 18.65
C GLU A 313 68.67 37.37 19.84
N MET A 314 67.80 37.72 20.78
CA MET A 314 68.19 38.41 22.01
C MET A 314 69.17 37.55 22.82
N HIS A 315 68.88 36.26 23.01
CA HIS A 315 69.77 35.34 23.73
C HIS A 315 71.13 35.23 23.04
N PHE A 316 71.16 35.12 21.71
CA PHE A 316 72.41 35.10 20.94
C PHE A 316 73.21 36.41 21.10
N SER A 317 72.55 37.56 21.02
CA SER A 317 73.20 38.86 21.22
C SER A 317 73.77 39.02 22.63
N MET A 318 73.04 38.54 23.65
CA MET A 318 73.49 38.53 25.04
C MET A 318 74.70 37.62 25.22
N GLN A 319 74.70 36.43 24.62
CA GLN A 319 75.87 35.53 24.64
C GLN A 319 77.11 36.19 24.02
N ARG A 320 76.96 36.91 22.91
CA ARG A 320 78.07 37.66 22.29
C ARG A 320 78.60 38.79 23.18
N LEU A 321 77.71 39.49 23.89
CA LEU A 321 78.12 40.51 24.86
C LEU A 321 78.87 39.89 26.04
N ILE A 322 78.39 38.76 26.57
CA ILE A 322 79.06 38.03 27.65
C ILE A 322 80.44 37.58 27.22
N SER A 323 80.58 36.95 26.04
CA SER A 323 81.88 36.52 25.54
C SER A 323 82.84 37.70 25.31
N ALA A 324 82.35 38.82 24.77
CA ALA A 324 83.15 40.04 24.62
C ALA A 324 83.58 40.64 25.96
N GLN A 325 82.73 40.57 26.99
CA GLN A 325 83.08 40.97 28.36
C GLN A 325 84.14 40.05 28.96
N GLU A 326 84.06 38.75 28.74
CA GLU A 326 85.08 37.79 29.16
C GLU A 326 86.41 38.02 28.44
N GLU A 327 86.40 38.24 27.13
CA GLU A 327 87.58 38.63 26.36
C GLU A 327 88.19 39.93 26.89
N MET A 328 87.37 40.96 27.17
CA MET A 328 87.86 42.22 27.73
C MET A 328 88.48 42.03 29.12
N LYS A 329 87.86 41.22 29.98
CA LYS A 329 88.43 40.87 31.29
C LYS A 329 89.77 40.17 31.16
N THR A 330 89.88 39.17 30.28
CA THR A 330 91.15 38.47 30.05
C THR A 330 92.22 39.41 29.51
N GLN A 331 91.89 40.33 28.61
CA GLN A 331 92.83 41.35 28.14
C GLN A 331 93.28 42.29 29.27
N ILE A 332 92.36 42.73 30.13
CA ILE A 332 92.70 43.55 31.31
C ILE A 332 93.65 42.79 32.24
N GLU A 333 93.40 41.50 32.51
CA GLU A 333 94.30 40.69 33.34
C GLU A 333 95.70 40.54 32.72
N VAL A 334 95.78 40.30 31.41
CA VAL A 334 97.06 40.22 30.69
C VAL A 334 97.79 41.57 30.75
N LEU A 335 97.09 42.67 30.53
CA LEU A 335 97.63 44.03 30.64
C LEU A 335 98.16 44.28 32.07
N GLN A 336 97.38 43.93 33.09
CA GLN A 336 97.80 44.04 34.49
C GLN A 336 99.04 43.20 34.80
N ARG A 337 99.16 41.99 34.26
CA ARG A 337 100.39 41.17 34.39
C ARG A 337 101.57 41.80 33.67
N ALA A 338 101.39 42.32 32.46
CA ALA A 338 102.44 42.99 31.69
C ALA A 338 102.96 44.25 32.42
N VAL A 339 102.07 45.08 32.96
CA VAL A 339 102.42 46.25 33.78
C VAL A 339 103.19 45.82 35.04
N ARG A 340 102.74 44.77 35.72
CA ARG A 340 103.41 44.23 36.92
C ARG A 340 104.82 43.71 36.61
N ASN A 341 104.98 43.00 35.49
CA ASN A 341 106.28 42.51 35.01
C ASN A 341 107.20 43.67 34.58
N HIS A 342 106.67 44.71 33.93
CA HIS A 342 107.44 45.89 33.60
C HIS A 342 107.97 46.57 34.87
N TYR A 343 107.10 46.72 35.88
CA TYR A 343 107.47 47.29 37.18
C TYR A 343 108.53 46.45 37.90
N ALA A 344 108.40 45.12 37.86
CA ALA A 344 109.39 44.18 38.41
C ALA A 344 110.75 44.27 37.68
N ASN A 345 110.76 44.33 36.34
CA ASN A 345 111.98 44.50 35.55
C ASN A 345 112.66 45.84 35.79
N THR A 346 111.91 46.94 35.93
CA THR A 346 112.49 48.25 36.32
C THR A 346 113.06 48.22 37.74
N HIS A 347 112.44 47.48 38.67
CA HIS A 347 112.99 47.27 40.01
C HIS A 347 114.29 46.46 39.98
N GLN A 348 114.37 45.41 39.16
CA GLN A 348 115.58 44.61 38.96
C GLN A 348 116.72 45.42 38.33
N TRP A 349 116.40 46.32 37.38
CA TRP A 349 117.37 47.26 36.80
C TRP A 349 117.93 48.25 37.84
N LEU A 350 117.07 48.74 38.74
CA LEU A 350 117.46 49.63 39.84
C LEU A 350 118.27 48.92 40.95
N GLU A 351 118.15 47.60 41.10
CA GLU A 351 119.03 46.80 41.98
C GLU A 351 120.37 46.47 41.33
N TYR A 352 120.41 46.19 40.02
CA TYR A 352 121.65 45.89 39.29
C TYR A 352 122.59 47.11 39.21
N ASP A 353 122.05 48.32 38.99
CA ASP A 353 122.83 49.57 39.01
C ASP A 353 123.39 49.90 40.41
N ARG A 354 122.79 49.35 41.48
CA ARG A 354 123.26 49.52 42.86
C ARG A 354 124.45 48.62 43.21
N TYR A 355 124.61 47.48 42.52
CA TYR A 355 125.70 46.53 42.75
C TYR A 355 126.95 46.79 41.90
N SER A 356 126.90 47.64 40.87
CA SER A 356 128.09 47.99 40.06
C SER A 356 128.86 49.22 40.58
N LYS A 357 128.54 49.71 41.78
CA LYS A 357 129.16 50.88 42.42
C LYS A 357 129.71 50.62 43.83
N GLN A 358 130.07 49.37 44.12
CA GLN A 358 131.02 48.99 45.16
C GLN A 358 132.00 48.00 44.55
#